data_AF-V9I893-F1
#
_entry.id   AF-V9I893-F1
#
_cell.length_a   1.000
_cell.length_b   1.000
_cell.length_c   1.000
_cell.angle_alpha   90.00
_cell.angle_beta   90.00
_cell.angle_gamma   90.00
#
_symmetry.space_group_name_H-M   'P 1'
#
loop_
_entity.id
_entity.type
_entity.pdbx_description
1 polymer ?
#
loop_
_entity_poly.entity_id
_entity_poly.type
_entity_poly.pdbx_seq_one_letter_code
_entity_poly.pdbx_strand_id
1 'polypeptide(L)'
;MVKVWTLLGHENRNSEPLYEHESKQIRCLNALAMTCCPYNQRTVLIVCSKHWQIYDAGDFSLLCSITAPCGERWMSGDFLAADRVILWSDEGHGYLYKLPAKYVFK
;
A
#
# COMPACT_ATOMS: atom_id res chain seq x y z
N MET A 1 -13.79 5.03 3.29
CA MET A 1 -13.27 4.22 4.42
C MET A 1 -12.91 2.86 3.85
N VAL A 2 -11.65 2.43 3.96
CA VAL A 2 -11.22 1.08 3.55
C VAL A 2 -11.22 0.20 4.80
N LYS A 3 -11.85 -0.98 4.72
CA LYS A 3 -11.82 -1.99 5.77
C LYS A 3 -11.16 -3.26 5.23
N VAL A 4 -10.16 -3.77 5.94
CA VAL A 4 -9.46 -5.01 5.60
C VAL A 4 -9.83 -6.06 6.64
N TRP A 5 -10.16 -7.26 6.17
CA TRP A 5 -10.52 -8.40 7.01
C TRP A 5 -9.55 -9.53 6.73
N THR A 6 -8.96 -10.11 7.78
CA THR A 6 -8.14 -11.31 7.66
C THR A 6 -9.07 -12.52 7.62
N LEU A 7 -9.02 -13.28 6.53
CA LEU A 7 -9.77 -14.53 6.42
C LEU A 7 -8.84 -15.70 6.76
N LEU A 8 -9.26 -16.56 7.69
CA LEU A 8 -8.49 -17.72 8.15
C LEU A 8 -8.81 -19.01 7.36
N GLY A 9 -9.68 -18.93 6.37
CA GLY A 9 -10.00 -20.04 5.45
C GLY A 9 -10.97 -21.09 5.98
N HIS A 10 -11.45 -20.98 7.22
CA HIS A 10 -12.45 -21.88 7.81
C HIS A 10 -13.81 -21.20 8.07
N GLU A 11 -13.97 -19.96 7.61
CA GLU A 11 -15.19 -19.19 7.75
C GLU A 11 -16.35 -19.85 7.00
N ASN A 12 -17.48 -20.01 7.67
CA ASN A 12 -18.71 -20.56 7.09
C ASN A 12 -19.87 -19.62 7.42
N ARG A 13 -20.91 -19.56 6.58
CA ARG A 13 -22.13 -18.81 6.86
C ARG A 13 -22.80 -19.19 8.20
N ASN A 14 -22.49 -20.38 8.72
CA ASN A 14 -22.99 -20.89 10.00
C ASN A 14 -22.01 -20.71 11.17
N SER A 15 -20.81 -20.14 10.96
CA SER A 15 -19.89 -19.85 12.07
C SER A 15 -20.27 -18.55 12.78
N GLU A 16 -19.74 -18.38 13.99
CA GLU A 16 -19.86 -17.13 14.74
C GLU A 16 -19.41 -15.94 13.87
N PRO A 17 -20.08 -14.77 13.95
CA PRO A 17 -19.68 -13.59 13.20
C PRO A 17 -18.23 -13.20 13.49
N LEU A 18 -17.43 -12.97 12.45
CA LEU A 18 -16.12 -12.36 12.61
C LEU A 18 -16.26 -10.87 12.92
N TYR A 19 -15.65 -10.44 14.00
CA TYR A 19 -15.61 -9.04 14.42
C TYR A 19 -14.27 -8.39 14.07
N GLU A 20 -14.30 -7.08 13.87
CA GLU A 20 -13.11 -6.27 13.63
C GLU A 20 -12.23 -6.29 14.88
N HIS A 21 -11.03 -6.90 14.80
CA HIS A 21 -10.12 -6.98 15.94
C HIS A 21 -9.43 -5.65 16.24
N GLU A 22 -8.90 -5.00 15.19
CA GLU A 22 -8.18 -3.73 15.29
C GLU A 22 -8.44 -2.89 14.03
N SER A 23 -8.49 -1.58 14.19
CA SER A 23 -8.57 -0.64 13.07
C SER A 23 -7.60 0.51 13.28
N LYS A 24 -6.85 0.87 12.24
CA LYS A 24 -5.96 2.02 12.23
C LYS A 24 -6.26 2.89 11.02
N GLN A 25 -6.43 4.19 11.25
CA GLN A 25 -6.61 5.12 10.15
C GLN A 25 -5.28 5.37 9.45
N ILE A 26 -5.22 5.05 8.15
CA ILE A 26 -4.13 5.45 7.29
C ILE A 26 -4.33 6.93 6.93
N ARG A 27 -3.30 7.76 7.16
CA ARG A 27 -3.34 9.21 6.90
C ARG A 27 -3.08 9.53 5.43
N CYS A 28 -3.87 8.95 4.55
CA CYS A 28 -3.86 9.24 3.11
C CYS A 28 -5.21 9.86 2.70
N LEU A 29 -5.19 11.04 2.10
CA LEU A 29 -6.40 11.70 1.56
C LEU A 29 -6.53 11.35 0.08
N ASN A 30 -7.72 10.89 -0.34
CA ASN A 30 -8.05 10.56 -1.73
C ASN A 30 -7.07 9.56 -2.36
N ALA A 31 -6.96 8.36 -1.76
CA ALA A 31 -6.24 7.25 -2.38
C ALA A 31 -6.85 6.94 -3.76
N LEU A 32 -5.99 6.90 -4.77
CA LEU A 32 -6.31 6.60 -6.16
C LEU A 32 -6.19 5.10 -6.43
N ALA A 33 -5.18 4.46 -5.83
CA ALA A 33 -4.94 3.04 -5.95
C ALA A 33 -4.36 2.45 -4.66
N MET A 34 -4.63 1.17 -4.44
CA MET A 34 -4.05 0.38 -3.37
C MET A 34 -3.69 -1.00 -3.92
N THR A 35 -2.45 -1.42 -3.71
CA THR A 35 -1.92 -2.68 -4.24
C THR A 35 -1.17 -3.42 -3.14
N CYS A 36 -1.56 -4.66 -2.86
CA CYS A 36 -0.80 -5.55 -1.98
C CYS A 36 0.35 -6.17 -2.77
N CYS A 37 1.54 -6.23 -2.18
CA CYS A 37 2.68 -6.88 -2.83
C CYS A 37 2.40 -8.38 -3.02
N PRO A 38 2.45 -8.92 -4.25
CA PRO A 38 2.21 -10.35 -4.47
C PRO A 38 3.44 -11.20 -4.09
N TYR A 39 4.62 -10.59 -4.00
CA TYR A 39 5.90 -11.27 -3.73
C TYR A 39 6.21 -11.38 -2.23
N ASN A 40 5.59 -10.53 -1.42
CA ASN A 40 5.58 -10.66 0.03
C ASN A 40 4.20 -10.19 0.50
N GLN A 41 3.47 -11.03 1.23
CA GLN A 41 2.11 -10.69 1.69
C GLN A 41 2.12 -9.69 2.86
N ARG A 42 3.07 -8.75 2.85
CA ARG A 42 3.38 -7.89 4.00
C ARG A 42 3.50 -6.41 3.65
N THR A 43 3.81 -6.03 2.41
CA THR A 43 3.84 -4.60 2.04
C THR A 43 2.67 -4.21 1.16
N VAL A 44 2.11 -3.03 1.42
CA VAL A 44 1.01 -2.44 0.66
C VAL A 44 1.45 -1.11 0.08
N LEU A 45 1.27 -0.92 -1.22
CA LEU A 45 1.42 0.35 -1.91
C LEU A 45 0.10 1.10 -1.88
N ILE A 46 0.12 2.34 -1.41
CA ILE A 46 -1.00 3.27 -1.49
C ILE A 46 -0.57 4.47 -2.34
N VAL A 47 -1.35 4.79 -3.36
CA VAL A 47 -1.07 5.92 -4.26
C VAL A 47 -2.13 7.01 -4.05
N CYS A 48 -1.68 8.23 -3.78
CA CYS A 48 -2.49 9.45 -3.79
C CYS A 48 -1.92 10.40 -4.85
N SER A 49 -2.70 11.37 -5.31
CA SER A 49 -2.26 12.31 -6.36
C SER A 49 -0.96 13.05 -6.03
N LYS A 50 -0.74 13.40 -4.75
CA LYS A 50 0.44 14.15 -4.31
C LYS A 50 1.61 13.29 -3.85
N HIS A 51 1.36 12.04 -3.45
CA HIS A 51 2.38 11.18 -2.87
C HIS A 51 1.95 9.72 -2.96
N TRP A 52 2.93 8.82 -2.98
CA TRP A 52 2.71 7.40 -2.77
C TRP A 52 3.43 6.93 -1.53
N GLN A 53 2.96 5.84 -0.95
CA GLN A 53 3.41 5.32 0.33
C GLN A 53 3.49 3.80 0.33
N ILE A 54 4.44 3.25 1.08
CA ILE A 54 4.51 1.83 1.40
C ILE A 54 4.19 1.65 2.87
N TYR A 55 3.23 0.78 3.17
CA TYR A 55 2.87 0.36 4.51
C TYR A 55 3.24 -1.10 4.77
N ASP A 56 3.58 -1.44 6.02
CA ASP A 56 3.57 -2.83 6.49
C ASP A 56 2.13 -3.22 6.85
N ALA A 57 1.62 -4.29 6.26
CA ALA A 57 0.26 -4.79 6.48
C ALA A 57 0.07 -5.43 7.86
N GLY A 58 1.15 -5.76 8.57
CA GLY A 58 1.09 -6.40 9.88
C GLY A 58 0.81 -5.41 11.02
N ASP A 59 1.41 -4.21 10.98
CA ASP A 59 1.29 -3.19 12.03
C ASP A 59 0.85 -1.80 11.51
N PHE A 60 0.57 -1.70 10.21
CA PHE A 60 0.20 -0.48 9.51
C PHE A 60 1.23 0.65 9.73
N SER A 61 2.51 0.32 9.84
CA SER A 61 3.61 1.29 9.88
C SER A 61 3.91 1.83 8.47
N LEU A 62 4.20 3.13 8.37
CA LEU A 62 4.65 3.75 7.13
C LEU A 62 6.15 3.45 6.95
N LEU A 63 6.50 2.72 5.89
CA LEU A 63 7.87 2.36 5.57
C LEU A 63 8.57 3.41 4.71
N CYS A 64 7.88 3.96 3.71
CA CYS A 64 8.38 5.09 2.93
C CYS A 64 7.23 5.90 2.30
N SER A 65 7.54 7.16 1.95
CA SER A 65 6.61 8.08 1.29
C SER A 65 7.39 8.96 0.33
N ILE A 66 6.90 9.13 -0.89
CA ILE A 66 7.55 9.96 -1.91
C ILE A 66 6.51 10.87 -2.56
N THR A 67 6.83 12.16 -2.63
CA THR A 67 5.99 13.20 -3.24
C THR A 67 6.08 13.13 -4.76
N ALA A 68 5.00 13.51 -5.45
CA ALA A 68 5.00 13.66 -6.90
C ALA A 68 6.06 14.70 -7.34
N PRO A 69 6.71 14.48 -8.49
CA PRO A 69 7.57 15.49 -9.12
C PRO A 69 6.83 16.81 -9.34
N CYS A 70 7.59 17.90 -9.43
CA CYS A 70 6.99 19.23 -9.63
C CYS A 70 6.20 19.27 -10.94
N GLY A 71 4.93 19.67 -10.86
CA GLY A 71 4.02 19.75 -12.02
C GLY A 71 3.26 18.46 -12.31
N GLU A 72 3.57 17.35 -11.64
CA GLU A 72 2.95 16.04 -11.91
C GLU A 72 2.04 15.59 -10.76
N ARG A 73 1.14 14.66 -11.06
CA ARG A 73 0.33 13.94 -10.07
C ARG A 73 0.44 12.45 -10.32
N TRP A 74 0.61 11.68 -9.25
CA TRP A 74 0.55 10.24 -9.36
C TRP A 74 -0.85 9.79 -9.75
N MET A 75 -0.92 8.78 -10.61
CA MET A 75 -2.18 8.20 -11.06
C MET A 75 -2.38 6.80 -10.47
N SER A 76 -1.34 5.96 -10.53
CA SER A 76 -1.35 4.61 -9.95
C SER A 76 0.08 4.04 -9.90
N GLY A 77 0.20 2.78 -9.47
CA GLY A 77 1.47 2.05 -9.37
C GLY A 77 1.26 0.57 -9.06
N ASP A 78 2.31 -0.23 -9.28
CA ASP A 78 2.31 -1.67 -9.01
C ASP A 78 3.69 -2.16 -8.53
N PHE A 79 3.72 -3.35 -7.92
CA PHE A 79 4.93 -4.07 -7.56
C PHE A 79 5.46 -4.87 -8.75
N LEU A 80 6.75 -4.67 -9.06
CA LEU A 80 7.47 -5.49 -10.03
C LEU A 80 8.30 -6.60 -9.36
N ALA A 81 8.63 -6.42 -8.08
CA ALA A 81 9.29 -7.41 -7.23
C ALA A 81 8.97 -7.12 -5.75
N ALA A 82 9.46 -7.96 -4.84
CA ALA A 82 9.31 -7.73 -3.40
C ALA A 82 9.90 -6.38 -2.93
N ASP A 83 10.94 -5.89 -3.63
CA ASP A 83 11.66 -4.66 -3.32
C ASP A 83 11.60 -3.63 -4.46
N ARG A 84 10.69 -3.77 -5.43
CA ARG A 84 10.60 -2.85 -6.57
C ARG A 84 9.17 -2.50 -6.91
N VAL A 85 8.95 -1.21 -7.15
CA VAL A 85 7.66 -0.66 -7.59
C VAL A 85 7.84 0.18 -8.84
N ILE A 86 6.81 0.20 -9.68
CA ILE A 86 6.66 1.12 -10.81
C ILE A 86 5.44 1.98 -10.58
N LEU A 87 5.59 3.28 -10.79
CA LEU A 87 4.53 4.27 -10.64
C LEU A 87 4.44 5.11 -11.89
N TRP A 88 3.27 5.66 -12.15
CA TRP A 88 3.06 6.52 -13.30
C TRP A 88 2.21 7.74 -12.95
N SER A 89 2.52 8.85 -13.62
CA SER A 89 1.86 10.15 -13.44
C SER A 89 0.86 10.45 -14.54
N ASP A 90 0.12 11.55 -14.37
CA ASP A 90 -0.81 12.12 -15.34
C ASP A 90 -0.11 12.69 -16.58
N GLU A 91 1.17 13.01 -16.48
CA GLU A 91 2.01 13.41 -17.63
C GLU A 91 2.51 12.21 -18.47
N GLY A 92 2.14 10.98 -18.10
CA GLY A 92 2.54 9.76 -18.82
C GLY A 92 3.96 9.27 -18.51
N HIS A 93 4.64 9.88 -17.52
CA HIS A 93 5.94 9.43 -17.06
C HIS A 93 5.83 8.18 -16.17
N GLY A 94 6.77 7.24 -16.36
CA GLY A 94 6.93 6.05 -15.53
C GLY A 94 8.19 6.15 -14.66
N TYR A 95 8.05 5.81 -13.38
CA TYR A 95 9.12 5.90 -12.39
C TYR A 95 9.32 4.55 -11.73
N LEU A 96 10.57 4.07 -11.76
CA LEU A 96 10.97 2.81 -11.14
C LEU A 96 11.69 3.10 -9.82
N TYR A 97 11.24 2.51 -8.72
CA TYR A 97 11.87 2.65 -7.41
C TYR A 97 12.29 1.29 -6.86
N LYS A 98 13.48 1.25 -6.26
CA LYS A 98 13.93 0.16 -5.40
C LYS A 98 13.63 0.55 -3.95
N LEU A 99 12.83 -0.28 -3.27
CA LEU A 99 12.47 -0.08 -1.88
C LEU A 99 13.66 -0.43 -0.97
N PRO A 100 13.87 0.33 0.12
CA PRO A 100 14.88 0.00 1.12
C PRO A 100 14.55 -1.34 1.78
N ALA A 101 15.59 -2.11 2.11
CA ALA A 101 15.41 -3.29 2.97
C ALA A 101 14.89 -2.84 4.34
N LYS A 102 13.94 -3.58 4.93
CA LYS A 102 13.27 -3.24 6.19
C LYS A 102 14.19 -2.92 7.37
N TYR A 103 15.47 -3.29 7.30
CA TYR A 103 16.44 -3.17 8.39
C TYR A 103 17.19 -1.83 8.48
N VAL A 104 16.90 -0.85 7.60
CA VAL A 104 17.72 0.39 7.52
C VAL A 104 17.09 1.59 8.25
N PHE A 105 15.92 1.47 8.86
CA PHE A 105 15.31 2.56 9.62
C PHE A 105 15.44 2.32 11.14
N LYS A 106 16.44 2.97 11.75
CA LYS A 106 16.50 3.30 13.18
C LYS A 106 16.38 4.80 13.33
#